data_AF-A0A5C8K8J1-F1
#
_entry.id   AF-A0A5C8K8J1-F1
#
_cell.length_a   1.000
_cell.length_b   1.000
_cell.length_c   1.000
_cell.angle_alpha   90.00
_cell.angle_beta   90.00
_cell.angle_gamma   90.00
#
_symmetry.space_group_name_H-M   'P 1'
#
loop_
_entity.id
_entity.type
_entity.pdbx_description
1 polymer ?
#
loop_
_entity_poly.entity_id
_entity_poly.type
_entity_poly.pdbx_seq_one_letter_code
_entity_poly.pdbx_strand_id
1 'polypeptide(L)'
;MLNFRFRGRVTFDDYLKMIRRLTNKRQFIFDALLIVIIIVIYAFLKTPVLQSVVFIGFALIIFILNYLIFAPKRYKRLYEQNAELQKEQVFDFYEGMSLAQPIFKVTYFDDAVYLYMSKNEAMILKKEWLDDQSHWSAFQGFLKVHIDPKTKK
;
A
#
# COMPACT_ATOMS: atom_id res chain seq x y z
N MET A 1 24.85 -2.32 21.51
CA MET A 1 23.40 -2.22 21.28
C MET A 1 23.19 -1.76 19.85
N LEU A 2 22.48 -2.55 19.04
CA LEU A 2 22.08 -2.10 17.70
C LEU A 2 20.96 -1.07 17.88
N ASN A 3 21.17 0.13 17.33
CA ASN A 3 20.16 1.18 17.24
C ASN A 3 20.00 1.54 15.76
N PHE A 4 18.80 1.40 15.23
CA PHE A 4 18.46 1.74 13.86
C PHE A 4 17.66 3.02 13.85
N ARG A 5 18.31 4.10 13.42
CA ARG A 5 17.69 5.41 13.28
C ARG A 5 17.26 5.63 11.85
N PHE A 6 15.99 5.98 11.69
CA PHE A 6 15.39 6.36 10.43
C PHE A 6 15.06 7.85 10.45
N ARG A 7 15.40 8.54 9.37
CA ARG A 7 15.04 9.93 9.14
C ARG A 7 14.61 10.12 7.70
N GLY A 8 13.38 10.56 7.49
CA GLY A 8 12.89 10.82 6.14
C GLY A 8 11.47 11.35 6.09
N ARG A 9 11.03 11.68 4.89
CA ARG A 9 9.71 12.25 4.63
C ARG A 9 8.95 11.35 3.67
N VAL A 10 7.72 10.99 4.04
CA VAL A 10 6.82 10.25 3.15
C VAL A 10 6.57 11.10 1.92
N THR A 11 6.85 10.57 0.72
CA THR A 11 6.51 11.27 -0.53
C THR A 11 5.10 10.89 -1.00
N PHE A 12 4.55 11.67 -1.93
CA PHE A 12 3.29 11.30 -2.58
C PHE A 12 3.37 9.93 -3.27
N ASP A 13 4.50 9.59 -3.89
CA ASP A 13 4.68 8.31 -4.55
C ASP A 13 4.69 7.15 -3.55
N ASP A 14 5.31 7.34 -2.38
CA ASP A 14 5.30 6.35 -1.29
C ASP A 14 3.88 6.14 -0.76
N TYR A 15 3.14 7.23 -0.57
CA TYR A 15 1.73 7.21 -0.17
C TYR A 15 0.85 6.50 -1.20
N LEU A 16 1.01 6.82 -2.49
CA LEU A 16 0.25 6.19 -3.58
C LEU A 16 0.59 4.70 -3.70
N LYS A 17 1.88 4.32 -3.59
CA LYS A 17 2.32 2.92 -3.56
C LYS A 17 1.68 2.18 -2.38
N MET A 18 1.65 2.78 -1.19
CA MET A 18 1.03 2.20 0.00
C MET A 18 -0.46 1.96 -0.22
N ILE A 19 -1.19 2.97 -0.70
CA ILE A 19 -2.62 2.86 -0.99
C ILE A 19 -2.87 1.78 -2.03
N ARG A 20 -2.10 1.72 -3.12
CA ARG A 20 -2.23 0.65 -4.12
C ARG A 20 -1.99 -0.72 -3.49
N ARG A 21 -0.96 -0.87 -2.66
CA ARG A 21 -0.65 -2.13 -1.96
C ARG A 21 -1.76 -2.55 -0.98
N LEU A 22 -2.42 -1.59 -0.33
CA LEU A 22 -3.56 -1.80 0.59
C LEU A 22 -4.87 -2.11 -0.14
N THR A 23 -5.17 -1.35 -1.19
CA THR A 23 -6.48 -1.33 -1.86
C THR A 23 -6.56 -2.34 -3.00
N ASN A 24 -5.45 -2.66 -3.68
CA ASN A 24 -5.48 -3.39 -4.95
C ASN A 24 -6.12 -4.77 -4.87
N LYS A 25 -6.03 -5.52 -3.76
CA LYS A 25 -6.68 -6.85 -3.73
C LYS A 25 -8.20 -6.76 -3.76
N ARG A 26 -8.82 -5.90 -2.95
CA ARG A 26 -10.29 -5.84 -2.87
C ARG A 26 -10.91 -5.12 -4.05
N GLN A 27 -10.33 -3.99 -4.45
CA GLN A 27 -10.85 -3.19 -5.56
C GLN A 27 -10.76 -3.99 -6.87
N PHE A 28 -9.60 -4.62 -7.15
CA PHE A 28 -9.43 -5.43 -8.35
C PHE A 28 -10.39 -6.63 -8.39
N ILE A 29 -10.59 -7.34 -7.27
CA ILE A 29 -11.57 -8.44 -7.20
C ILE A 29 -12.97 -7.92 -7.47
N PHE A 30 -13.36 -6.79 -6.87
CA PHE A 30 -14.68 -6.21 -7.08
C PHE A 30 -14.89 -5.79 -8.54
N ASP A 31 -13.91 -5.11 -9.14
CA ASP A 31 -13.96 -4.65 -10.52
C ASP A 31 -13.98 -5.84 -11.52
N ALA A 32 -13.19 -6.89 -11.25
CA ALA A 32 -13.22 -8.12 -12.04
C ALA A 32 -14.57 -8.86 -11.91
N LEU A 33 -15.14 -8.92 -10.70
CA LEU A 33 -16.42 -9.58 -10.45
C LEU A 33 -17.57 -8.82 -11.12
N LEU A 34 -17.52 -7.49 -11.12
CA LEU A 34 -18.48 -6.64 -11.83
C LEU A 34 -18.45 -6.89 -13.34
N ILE A 35 -17.26 -6.99 -13.93
CA ILE A 35 -17.10 -7.32 -15.36
C ILE A 35 -17.68 -8.71 -15.66
N VAL A 36 -17.42 -9.71 -14.82
CA VAL A 36 -17.99 -11.06 -14.99
C VAL A 36 -19.51 -11.04 -14.92
N ILE A 37 -20.10 -10.35 -13.93
CA ILE A 37 -21.55 -10.21 -13.80
C ILE A 37 -22.16 -9.54 -15.03
N ILE A 38 -21.52 -8.49 -15.55
CA ILE A 38 -21.97 -7.80 -16.76
C ILE A 38 -21.97 -8.76 -17.95
N ILE A 39 -20.90 -9.54 -18.16
CA ILE A 39 -20.81 -10.54 -19.24
C ILE A 39 -21.93 -11.58 -19.12
N VAL A 40 -22.18 -12.09 -17.91
CA VAL A 40 -23.24 -13.09 -17.66
C VAL A 40 -24.62 -12.51 -17.99
N ILE A 41 -24.96 -11.33 -17.46
CA ILE A 41 -26.26 -10.67 -17.73
C ILE A 41 -26.43 -10.42 -19.23
N TYR A 42 -25.37 -10.01 -19.92
CA TYR A 42 -25.42 -9.76 -21.37
C TYR A 42 -25.64 -11.03 -22.20
N ALA A 43 -25.05 -12.16 -21.80
CA ALA A 43 -25.27 -13.45 -22.47
C ALA A 43 -26.75 -13.88 -22.40
N PHE A 44 -27.45 -13.55 -21.33
CA PHE A 44 -28.88 -13.83 -21.18
C PHE A 44 -29.79 -12.89 -21.98
N LEU A 45 -29.36 -11.67 -22.27
CA LEU A 45 -30.19 -10.65 -22.94
C LEU A 45 -30.23 -10.75 -24.48
N LYS A 46 -29.54 -11.73 -25.09
CA LYS A 46 -29.43 -11.93 -26.56
C LYS A 46 -29.12 -10.64 -27.35
N THR A 47 -28.39 -9.73 -26.74
CA THR A 47 -28.06 -8.42 -27.32
C THR A 47 -27.02 -8.59 -28.43
N PRO A 48 -27.03 -7.75 -29.50
CA PRO A 48 -26.07 -7.87 -30.59
C PRO A 48 -24.62 -7.76 -30.09
N VAL A 49 -23.76 -8.71 -30.48
CA VAL A 49 -22.36 -8.82 -30.02
C VAL A 49 -21.59 -7.50 -30.14
N LEU A 50 -21.86 -6.73 -31.19
CA LEU A 50 -21.20 -5.44 -31.43
C LEU A 50 -21.47 -4.42 -30.32
N GLN A 51 -22.71 -4.36 -29.80
CA GLN A 51 -23.07 -3.45 -28.71
C GLN A 51 -22.38 -3.85 -27.39
N SER A 52 -22.26 -5.16 -27.16
CA SER A 52 -21.55 -5.72 -26.00
C SER A 52 -20.07 -5.34 -26.01
N VAL A 53 -19.42 -5.47 -27.17
CA VAL A 53 -17.99 -5.12 -27.34
C VAL A 53 -17.77 -3.63 -27.11
N VAL A 54 -18.63 -2.77 -27.65
CA VAL A 54 -18.55 -1.31 -27.45
C VAL A 54 -18.72 -0.94 -25.97
N PHE A 55 -19.68 -1.56 -25.28
CA PHE A 55 -19.91 -1.30 -23.85
C PHE A 55 -18.75 -1.78 -22.96
N ILE A 56 -18.22 -2.98 -23.21
CA ILE A 56 -17.04 -3.50 -22.50
C ILE A 56 -15.83 -2.60 -22.74
N GLY A 57 -15.61 -2.17 -23.99
CA GLY A 57 -14.56 -1.21 -24.33
C GLY A 57 -14.70 0.10 -23.54
N PHE A 58 -15.91 0.63 -23.45
CA PHE A 58 -16.18 1.84 -22.67
C PHE A 58 -15.94 1.64 -21.16
N ALA A 59 -16.40 0.50 -20.60
CA ALA A 59 -16.17 0.18 -19.19
C ALA A 59 -14.68 0.03 -18.87
N LEU A 60 -13.91 -0.62 -19.75
CA LEU A 60 -12.45 -0.72 -19.62
C LEU A 60 -11.78 0.65 -19.67
N ILE A 61 -12.22 1.53 -20.57
CA ILE A 61 -11.69 2.90 -20.65
C ILE A 61 -11.96 3.64 -19.33
N ILE A 62 -13.19 3.60 -18.81
CA ILE A 62 -13.51 4.22 -17.51
C ILE A 62 -12.64 3.65 -16.40
N PHE A 63 -12.47 2.33 -16.36
CA PHE A 63 -11.63 1.66 -15.37
C PHE A 63 -10.17 2.13 -15.44
N ILE A 64 -9.59 2.19 -16.64
CA ILE A 64 -8.22 2.67 -16.87
C ILE A 64 -8.09 4.13 -16.45
N LEU A 65 -9.03 5.00 -16.84
CA LEU A 65 -9.04 6.41 -16.46
C LEU A 65 -9.16 6.57 -14.94
N ASN A 66 -9.97 5.76 -14.27
CA ASN A 66 -10.08 5.78 -12.82
C ASN A 66 -8.76 5.39 -12.15
N TYR A 67 -8.14 4.30 -12.59
CA TYR A 67 -6.90 3.80 -11.99
C TYR A 67 -5.68 4.70 -12.24
N LEU A 68 -5.55 5.26 -13.45
CA LEU A 68 -4.39 6.05 -13.86
C LEU A 68 -4.52 7.55 -13.61
N ILE A 69 -5.74 8.11 -13.63
CA ILE A 69 -5.94 9.57 -13.60
C ILE A 69 -6.72 9.99 -12.36
N PHE A 70 -7.95 9.48 -12.18
CA PHE A 70 -8.84 9.99 -11.13
C PHE A 70 -8.38 9.59 -9.73
N ALA A 71 -8.00 8.32 -9.53
CA ALA A 71 -7.54 7.83 -8.24
C ALA A 71 -6.23 8.53 -7.79
N PRO A 72 -5.16 8.64 -8.62
CA PRO A 72 -3.97 9.39 -8.21
C PRO A 72 -4.26 10.86 -7.88
N LYS A 73 -5.10 11.55 -8.67
CA LYS A 73 -5.50 12.94 -8.36
C LYS A 73 -6.22 13.06 -7.02
N ARG A 74 -7.13 12.13 -6.72
CA ARG A 74 -7.84 12.09 -5.43
C ARG A 74 -6.87 11.85 -4.27
N TYR A 75 -5.97 10.88 -4.39
CA TYR A 75 -5.01 10.57 -3.34
C TYR A 75 -3.96 11.67 -3.17
N LYS A 76 -3.61 12.39 -4.23
CA LYS A 76 -2.74 13.57 -4.15
C LYS A 76 -3.35 14.65 -3.25
N ARG A 77 -4.62 14.97 -3.45
CA ARG A 77 -5.33 15.93 -2.58
C ARG A 77 -5.35 15.47 -1.11
N LEU A 78 -5.62 14.18 -0.86
CA LEU A 78 -5.63 13.64 0.50
C LEU A 78 -4.23 13.67 1.15
N TYR A 79 -3.19 13.40 0.38
CA TYR A 79 -1.80 13.52 0.82
C TYR A 79 -1.44 14.97 1.18
N GLU A 80 -1.78 15.92 0.31
CA GLU A 80 -1.51 17.36 0.52
C GLU A 80 -2.27 17.91 1.73
N GLN A 81 -3.48 17.40 2.01
CA GLN A 81 -4.28 17.79 3.18
C GLN A 81 -3.77 17.21 4.50
N ASN A 82 -2.91 16.19 4.47
CA ASN A 82 -2.43 15.52 5.67
C ASN A 82 -1.08 16.09 6.12
N ALA A 83 -1.12 17.03 7.08
CA ALA A 83 0.07 17.70 7.60
C ALA A 83 1.10 16.75 8.23
N GLU A 84 0.68 15.63 8.83
CA GLU A 84 1.60 14.65 9.44
C GLU A 84 2.44 13.91 8.39
N LEU A 85 1.85 13.59 7.24
CA LEU A 85 2.60 13.00 6.11
C LEU A 85 3.59 14.00 5.51
N GLN A 86 3.34 15.30 5.66
CA GLN A 86 4.26 16.35 5.23
C GLN A 86 5.38 16.62 6.23
N LYS A 87 5.40 16.02 7.43
CA LYS A 87 6.51 16.24 8.37
C LYS A 87 7.65 15.27 8.10
N GLU A 88 8.86 15.71 8.42
CA GLU A 88 9.98 14.79 8.54
C GLU A 88 9.73 13.88 9.74
N GLN A 89 9.85 12.58 9.51
CA GLN A 89 9.61 11.54 10.49
C GLN A 89 10.96 10.97 10.94
N VAL A 90 11.11 10.85 12.26
CA VAL A 90 12.29 10.25 12.87
C VAL A 90 11.83 9.07 13.70
N PHE A 91 12.43 7.91 13.45
CA PHE A 91 12.13 6.68 14.18
C PHE A 91 13.41 6.05 14.69
N ASP A 92 13.44 5.71 15.97
CA ASP A 92 14.56 5.00 16.59
C ASP A 92 14.11 3.61 17.00
N PHE A 93 14.81 2.58 16.52
CA PHE A 93 14.55 1.19 16.86
C PHE A 93 15.74 0.60 17.61
N TYR A 94 15.50 0.11 18.82
CA TYR A 94 16.52 -0.47 19.69
C TYR A 94 15.96 -1.66 20.49
N GLU A 95 16.84 -2.54 20.94
CA GLU A 95 16.46 -3.67 21.79
C GLU A 95 15.83 -3.19 23.11
N GLY A 96 14.69 -3.78 23.47
CA GLY A 96 13.94 -3.41 24.68
C GLY A 96 12.94 -2.26 24.50
N MET A 97 12.82 -1.67 23.29
CA MET A 97 11.78 -0.68 23.01
C MET A 97 10.37 -1.29 23.09
N SER A 98 9.41 -0.51 23.57
CA SER A 98 7.98 -0.81 23.43
C SER A 98 7.37 0.06 22.34
N LEU A 99 6.72 -0.56 21.36
CA LEU A 99 5.95 0.19 20.36
C LEU A 99 4.66 0.74 20.99
N ALA A 100 4.33 1.99 20.70
CA ALA A 100 3.13 2.65 21.24
C ALA A 100 1.82 1.96 20.78
N GLN A 101 1.85 1.33 19.61
CA GLN A 101 0.74 0.55 19.07
C GLN A 101 1.21 -0.85 18.69
N PRO A 102 0.36 -1.89 18.87
CA PRO A 102 0.70 -3.25 18.47
C PRO A 102 0.78 -3.37 16.94
N ILE A 103 1.83 -4.02 16.45
CA ILE A 103 1.99 -4.33 15.03
C ILE A 103 1.30 -5.67 14.75
N PHE A 104 0.27 -5.68 13.90
CA PHE A 104 -0.44 -6.92 13.54
C PHE A 104 0.11 -7.59 12.27
N LYS A 105 0.87 -6.85 11.45
CA LYS A 105 1.49 -7.40 10.24
C LYS A 105 2.71 -6.60 9.83
N VAL A 106 3.75 -7.29 9.43
CA VAL A 106 4.91 -6.71 8.73
C VAL A 106 4.91 -7.18 7.28
N THR A 107 5.20 -6.27 6.33
CA THR A 107 5.43 -6.61 4.92
C THR A 107 6.77 -6.06 4.47
N TYR A 108 7.60 -6.93 3.92
CA TYR A 108 8.93 -6.61 3.43
C TYR A 108 8.88 -6.42 1.91
N PHE A 109 9.44 -5.31 1.44
CA PHE A 109 9.79 -5.06 0.04
C PHE A 109 11.28 -4.72 -0.03
N ASP A 110 11.85 -4.77 -1.23
CA ASP A 110 13.29 -4.52 -1.44
C ASP A 110 13.70 -3.10 -1.01
N ASP A 111 12.81 -2.12 -1.21
CA ASP A 111 13.04 -0.70 -0.96
C ASP A 111 12.50 -0.21 0.40
N ALA A 112 11.55 -0.94 1.00
CA ALA A 112 10.85 -0.50 2.20
C ALA A 112 10.22 -1.64 3.00
N VAL A 113 10.05 -1.41 4.30
CA VAL A 113 9.24 -2.26 5.19
C VAL A 113 8.01 -1.49 5.66
N TYR A 114 6.87 -2.17 5.69
CA TYR A 114 5.61 -1.63 6.17
C TYR A 114 5.22 -2.34 7.47
N LEU A 115 5.10 -1.56 8.54
CA LEU A 115 4.60 -2.03 9.84
C LEU A 115 3.14 -1.61 9.95
N TYR A 116 2.22 -2.57 9.84
CA TYR A 116 0.79 -2.29 9.90
C TYR A 116 0.31 -2.32 11.36
N MET A 117 -0.31 -1.23 11.78
CA MET A 117 -0.92 -1.04 13.11
C MET A 117 -2.43 -1.32 13.07
N SER A 118 -3.10 -0.96 11.97
CA SER A 118 -4.46 -1.40 11.66
C SER A 118 -4.65 -1.73 10.16
N LYS A 119 -5.84 -2.18 9.75
CA LYS A 119 -6.14 -2.46 8.33
C LYS A 119 -5.90 -1.25 7.41
N ASN A 120 -6.00 -0.04 7.96
CA ASN A 120 -5.92 1.22 7.21
C ASN A 120 -4.74 2.10 7.64
N GLU A 121 -3.87 1.61 8.52
CA GLU A 121 -2.79 2.39 9.12
C GLU A 121 -1.49 1.59 9.11
N ALA A 122 -0.46 2.18 8.51
CA ALA A 122 0.86 1.59 8.40
C ALA A 122 1.95 2.64 8.54
N MET A 123 3.01 2.28 9.24
CA MET A 123 4.28 3.00 9.24
C MET A 123 5.13 2.48 8.07
N ILE A 124 5.76 3.41 7.33
CA ILE A 124 6.65 3.10 6.22
C ILE A 124 8.09 3.36 6.69
N LEU A 125 8.97 2.37 6.51
CA LEU A 125 10.39 2.50 6.81
C LEU A 125 11.16 2.16 5.53
N LYS A 126 11.73 3.18 4.88
CA LYS A 126 12.47 3.00 3.63
C LYS A 126 13.94 2.75 3.92
N LYS A 127 14.59 1.95 3.08
CA LYS A 127 16.03 1.69 3.19
C LYS A 127 16.84 2.99 3.14
N GLU A 128 16.46 3.91 2.27
CA GLU A 128 17.11 5.21 2.10
C GLU A 128 16.98 6.15 3.31
N TRP A 129 16.03 5.90 4.23
CA TRP A 129 15.86 6.69 5.45
C TRP A 129 16.73 6.20 6.59
N LEU A 130 17.31 5.00 6.48
CA LEU A 130 18.20 4.46 7.50
C LEU A 130 19.53 5.24 7.46
N ASP A 131 19.95 5.78 8.61
CA ASP A 131 21.19 6.56 8.73
C ASP A 131 22.41 5.81 8.15
N ASP A 132 22.47 4.49 8.38
CA ASP A 132 23.45 3.60 7.76
C ASP A 132 22.76 2.46 6.99
N GLN A 133 22.67 2.62 5.67
CA GLN A 133 22.01 1.66 4.79
C GLN A 133 22.68 0.28 4.75
N SER A 134 23.94 0.15 5.18
CA SER A 134 24.64 -1.15 5.26
C SER A 134 23.97 -2.05 6.31
N HIS A 135 23.34 -1.46 7.32
CA HIS A 135 22.61 -2.16 8.37
C HIS A 135 21.18 -2.56 7.99
N TRP A 136 20.75 -2.34 6.73
CA TRP A 136 19.38 -2.67 6.30
C TRP A 136 19.00 -4.14 6.53
N SER A 137 19.89 -5.06 6.17
CA SER A 137 19.65 -6.50 6.37
C SER A 137 19.58 -6.86 7.86
N ALA A 138 20.43 -6.23 8.69
CA ALA A 138 20.39 -6.40 10.14
C ALA A 138 19.08 -5.86 10.74
N PHE A 139 18.61 -4.71 10.26
CA PHE A 139 17.32 -4.13 10.65
C PHE A 139 16.15 -5.06 10.29
N GLN A 140 16.13 -5.62 9.07
CA GLN A 140 15.10 -6.59 8.69
C GLN A 140 15.13 -7.84 9.60
N GLY A 141 16.33 -8.29 9.99
CA GLY A 141 16.51 -9.36 10.98
C GLY A 141 15.93 -8.98 12.35
N PHE A 142 16.26 -7.79 12.85
CA PHE A 142 15.72 -7.23 14.10
C PHE A 142 14.19 -7.21 14.09
N LEU A 143 13.57 -6.71 13.01
CA LEU A 143 12.11 -6.70 12.87
C LEU A 143 11.52 -8.11 12.97
N LYS A 144 12.13 -9.11 12.33
CA LYS A 144 11.65 -10.51 12.38
C LYS A 144 11.72 -11.08 13.78
N VAL A 145 12.77 -10.81 14.54
CA VAL A 145 12.95 -11.40 15.88
C VAL A 145 12.07 -10.70 16.91
N HIS A 146 11.97 -9.37 16.87
CA HIS A 146 11.40 -8.60 17.97
C HIS A 146 10.00 -8.03 17.70
N ILE A 147 9.64 -7.79 16.43
CA ILE A 147 8.44 -7.02 16.07
C ILE A 147 7.43 -7.84 15.27
N ASP A 148 7.85 -8.61 14.27
CA ASP A 148 6.95 -9.32 13.37
C ASP A 148 6.14 -10.40 14.15
N PRO A 149 4.80 -10.29 14.20
CA PRO A 149 3.98 -11.24 14.93
C PRO A 149 3.98 -12.64 14.31
N LYS A 150 4.40 -12.81 13.05
CA LYS A 150 4.40 -14.13 12.37
C LYS A 150 5.52 -15.05 12.85
N THR A 151 6.62 -14.46 13.31
CA THR A 151 7.84 -15.14 13.72
C THR A 151 7.92 -15.34 15.23
N LYS A 152 7.01 -14.74 16.01
CA LYS A 152 6.85 -14.98 17.45
C LYS A 152 6.14 -16.31 17.79
N LYS A 153 6.38 -17.36 16.99
CA LYS A 153 5.91 -18.73 17.28
C LYS A 153 7.00 -19.55 17.92
#